data_AF-A0A927MLM7-F1
#
_entry.id   AF-A0A927MLM7-F1
#
_cell.length_a   1.000
_cell.length_b   1.000
_cell.length_c   1.000
_cell.angle_alpha   90.00
_cell.angle_beta   90.00
_cell.angle_gamma   90.00
#
_symmetry.space_group_name_H-M   'P 1'
#
loop_
_entity.id
_entity.type
_entity.pdbx_description
1 polymer ?
#
loop_
_entity_poly.entity_id
_entity_poly.type
_entity_poly.pdbx_seq_one_letter_code
_entity_poly.pdbx_strand_id
1 'polypeptide(L)' 'MNKNLIKLILMAVALGMGVSTLVLNVLGNITVNTAVTLLSIAVICLAISKLQEK' A
#
# COMPACT_ATOMS: atom_id res chain seq x y z
N MET A 1 17.83 -11.51 -7.24
CA MET A 1 17.13 -10.94 -6.08
C MET A 1 16.17 -12.00 -5.53
N ASN A 2 16.19 -12.30 -4.23
CA ASN A 2 15.39 -13.39 -3.64
C ASN A 2 13.88 -13.06 -3.71
N LYS A 3 13.05 -13.94 -4.27
CA LYS A 3 11.58 -13.75 -4.40
C LYS A 3 10.90 -13.46 -3.05
N ASN A 4 11.40 -14.06 -1.96
CA ASN A 4 10.90 -13.79 -0.61
C ASN A 4 11.14 -12.34 -0.16
N LEU A 5 12.28 -11.75 -0.51
CA LEU A 5 12.57 -10.36 -0.17
C LEU A 5 11.63 -9.40 -0.92
N ILE A 6 11.39 -9.64 -2.21
CA ILE A 6 10.49 -8.81 -3.03
C ILE A 6 9.07 -8.81 -2.45
N LYS A 7 8.57 -9.98 -2.07
CA LYS A 7 7.24 -10.13 -1.46
C LYS A 7 7.16 -9.40 -0.11
N LEU A 8 8.18 -9.53 0.73
CA LEU A 8 8.26 -8.86 2.03
C LEU A 8 8.23 -7.33 1.86
N ILE A 9 9.00 -6.80 0.91
CA ILE A 9 9.06 -5.36 0.64
C ILE A 9 7.72 -4.84 0.11
N LEU A 10 7.10 -5.52 -0.86
CA LEU A 10 5.78 -5.14 -1.40
C LEU A 10 4.70 -5.16 -0.31
N MET A 11 4.74 -6.17 0.58
CA MET A 11 3.78 -6.29 1.67
C MET A 11 3.99 -5.20 2.74
N ALA A 12 5.25 -4.88 3.07
CA ALA A 12 5.59 -3.79 3.98
C ALA A 12 5.16 -2.42 3.43
N VAL A 13 5.39 -2.17 2.13
CA VAL A 13 4.96 -0.93 1.46
C VAL A 13 3.45 -0.81 1.43
N ALA A 14 2.72 -1.89 1.12
CA ALA A 14 1.26 -1.89 1.11
C ALA A 14 0.65 -1.61 2.49
N LEU A 15 1.20 -2.24 3.55
CA LEU A 15 0.81 -1.97 4.93
C LEU A 15 1.13 -0.53 5.35
N GLY A 16 2.34 -0.04 5.05
CA GLY A 16 2.76 1.32 5.38
C GLY A 16 1.90 2.40 4.71
N MET A 17 1.58 2.21 3.42
CA MET A 17 0.66 3.09 2.68
C MET A 17 -0.75 3.06 3.27
N GLY A 18 -1.29 1.88 3.59
CA GLY A 18 -2.63 1.75 4.18
C GLY A 18 -2.76 2.37 5.57
N VAL A 19 -1.72 2.26 6.41
CA VAL A 19 -1.70 2.92 7.73
C VAL A 19 -1.57 4.43 7.56
N SER A 20 -0.72 4.90 6.65
CA SER A 20 -0.53 6.35 6.41
C SER A 20 -1.82 7.02 5.92
N THR A 21 -2.54 6.41 4.97
CA THR A 21 -3.83 6.97 4.50
C THR A 21 -4.87 7.02 5.61
N LEU A 22 -4.94 6.01 6.46
CA LEU A 22 -5.84 6.00 7.60
C LEU A 22 -5.51 7.11 8.59
N VAL A 23 -4.23 7.29 8.93
CA VAL A 23 -3.77 8.33 9.85
C VAL A 23 -4.06 9.73 9.28
N LEU A 24 -3.70 9.99 8.02
CA LEU A 24 -3.97 11.29 7.39
C LEU A 24 -5.49 11.56 7.27
N ASN A 25 -6.30 10.51 7.07
CA ASN A 25 -7.76 10.62 7.07
C ASN A 25 -8.31 10.97 8.47
N VAL A 26 -7.78 10.37 9.54
CA VAL A 26 -8.15 10.70 10.92
C VAL A 26 -7.74 12.14 11.30
N LEU A 27 -6.60 12.62 10.80
CA LEU A 27 -6.16 14.01 10.98
C LEU A 27 -6.99 15.03 10.19
N GLY A 28 -7.90 14.60 9.31
CA GLY A 28 -8.70 15.49 8.46
C GLY A 28 -7.87 16.26 7.42
N ASN A 29 -6.61 15.88 7.21
CA ASN A 29 -5.65 16.56 6.33
C ASN A 29 -5.57 15.89 4.95
N ILE A 30 -6.62 15.17 4.55
CA ILE A 30 -6.64 14.39 3.31
C ILE A 30 -7.78 14.83 2.40
N THR A 31 -7.41 15.22 1.19
CA THR A 31 -8.36 15.40 0.09
C THR A 31 -8.74 14.03 -0.44
N VAL A 32 -10.02 13.81 -0.73
CA VAL A 32 -10.55 12.52 -1.27
C VAL A 32 -9.76 12.02 -2.47
N ASN A 33 -9.30 12.92 -3.35
CA ASN A 33 -8.47 12.58 -4.51
C ASN A 33 -7.09 12.01 -4.09
N THR A 34 -6.47 12.60 -3.07
CA THR A 34 -5.20 12.13 -2.51
C THR A 34 -5.36 10.78 -1.78
N ALA A 35 -6.47 10.59 -1.05
CA ALA A 35 -6.77 9.31 -0.41
C ALA A 35 -6.95 8.19 -1.45
N VAL A 36 -7.68 8.46 -2.53
CA VAL A 36 -7.91 7.49 -3.61
C VAL A 36 -6.61 7.12 -4.32
N THR A 37 -5.73 8.08 -4.59
CA THR A 37 -4.43 7.80 -5.23
C THR A 37 -3.51 6.97 -4.32
N LEU A 38 -3.38 7.34 -3.04
CA LEU A 38 -2.60 6.57 -2.06
C LEU A 38 -3.17 5.16 -1.84
N LEU A 39 -4.50 5.03 -1.77
CA LEU A 39 -5.15 3.73 -1.62
C LEU A 39 -4.97 2.87 -2.88
N SER A 40 -5.03 3.46 -4.07
CA SER A 40 -4.78 2.75 -5.33
C SER A 40 -3.36 2.20 -5.38
N ILE A 41 -2.35 2.96 -4.97
CA ILE A 41 -0.96 2.49 -4.92
C ILE A 41 -0.82 1.34 -3.91
N ALA A 42 -1.46 1.43 -2.74
CA ALA A 42 -1.46 0.36 -1.75
C ALA A 42 -2.07 -0.94 -2.32
N VAL A 43 -3.22 -0.84 -3.00
CA VAL A 43 -3.92 -1.98 -3.60
C VAL A 43 -3.11 -2.60 -4.74
N ILE A 44 -2.51 -1.80 -5.62
CA ILE A 44 -1.66 -2.29 -6.70
C ILE A 44 -0.44 -3.04 -6.13
N CYS A 45 0.20 -2.48 -5.10
CA CYS A 45 1.35 -3.09 -4.45
C CYS A 45 0.98 -4.43 -3.77
N LEU A 46 -0.19 -4.48 -3.13
CA LEU A 46 -0.75 -5.69 -2.52
C LEU A 46 -1.13 -6.74 -3.56
N ALA A 47 -1.74 -6.32 -4.68
CA ALA A 47 -2.10 -7.18 -5.80
C ALA A 47 -0.87 -7.81 -6.44
N ILE A 48 0.21 -7.04 -6.66
CA ILE A 48 1.48 -7.56 -7.19
C ILE A 48 2.10 -8.57 -6.20
N SER A 49 2.06 -8.28 -4.89
CA SER A 49 2.54 -9.21 -3.85
C SER A 49 1.76 -10.52 -3.86
N LYS A 50 0.43 -10.45 -4.00
CA LYS A 50 -0.46 -11.61 -4.09
C LYS A 50 -0.32 -12.37 -5.41
N LEU A 51 -0.01 -11.68 -6.51
CA LEU A 51 0.22 -12.29 -7.81
C LEU A 51 1.57 -13.04 -7.84
N GLN A 52 2.61 -12.52 -7.17
CA GLN A 52 3.89 -13.21 -7.02
C GLN A 52 3.83 -14.43 -6.08
N GLU A 53 2.75 -14.57 -5.31
CA GLU A 53 2.48 -15.71 -4.43
C GLU A 53 1.83 -16.89 -5.17
N LYS A 54 1.31 -16.67 -6.39
CA LYS A 54 0.65 -17.67 -7.24
C LYS A 54 1.55 -18.09 -8.40
#